data_AF-A0A2P2I5D7-F1
#
_entry.id   AF-A0A2P2I5D7-F1
#
_cell.length_a   1.000
_cell.length_b   1.000
_cell.length_c   1.000
_cell.angle_alpha   90.00
_cell.angle_beta   90.00
_cell.angle_gamma   90.00
#
_symmetry.space_group_name_H-M   'P 1'
#
loop_
_entity.id
_entity.type
_entity.pdbx_description
1 polymer ?
#
loop_
_entity_poly.entity_id
_entity_poly.type
_entity_poly.pdbx_seq_one_letter_code
_entity_poly.pdbx_strand_id
1 'polypeptide(L)'
;SYDTLRRLWTDQFTQPRVLSHYLQRCQLTLQLLERLDLVNRTSELARLFGIQFYDVLSRGTQFRVESMMLRLSRSSNLVAVSPSIQQRANMKAPEWLALTMEPHSKLYTDPVAVLDFQSLYPSIMIAHNYCYSTCLGRVELLTGPQPFVLGTGMMKVSKEELMDMVDELHVSPCGAAFVPTRVRRGVLPCMLEEILNTRIMVKQSMKLHKEDPTLQKVLHSRQLGLKLIANVTYGYTSANFSGRMPCVEVGDSVVSKGRETLERAIKLVNNHPDWGGKVVYGDTDSMFVHFPGKSKDEAFEIGQQIADVVTQMNPKPIKLKFEKVYMPCILQTKKRYVGLMYETRDQKEPEFEAKGIETVRRDGCPFAVQVLDQSLRLLFNRLDVSLVRRYVSRQLAALMGGRVSIQDLTFAREYRGVRGYRPGACVPSLSLARQRLQKDPRSEPLSGERVPYVIVYGAPGLPLIRLVRCPSELLSDTGLNLRPNYIYYATKAVLPALNRCFSLLGVDVMSWYHKLPRPSTLQSYMAIPLAVSNSTRYPGGVFPPTGATEGAPSILVSKGGMSTISQYFSSSSCVLCGANTIVKTTRNKNITVVDARGAGVFPSKSATIAHDSAGVYVTTSAIGSTST
;
A
#
# COMPACT_ATOMS: atom_id res chain seq x y z
N SER A 1 -20.14 -4.53 -29.67
CA SER A 1 -19.04 -5.49 -29.42
C SER A 1 -18.17 -5.58 -30.67
N TYR A 2 -17.07 -6.34 -30.66
CA TYR A 2 -16.28 -6.59 -31.88
C TYR A 2 -17.11 -7.26 -32.99
N ASP A 3 -18.03 -8.16 -32.62
CA ASP A 3 -18.97 -8.76 -33.57
C ASP A 3 -19.93 -7.73 -34.17
N THR A 4 -20.46 -6.79 -33.37
CA THR A 4 -21.26 -5.67 -33.90
C THR A 4 -20.45 -4.83 -34.89
N LEU A 5 -19.20 -4.50 -34.56
CA LEU A 5 -18.33 -3.71 -35.46
C LEU A 5 -18.07 -4.46 -36.78
N ARG A 6 -17.87 -5.78 -36.72
CA ARG A 6 -17.74 -6.63 -37.92
C ARG A 6 -18.99 -6.54 -38.80
N ARG A 7 -20.18 -6.72 -38.23
CA ARG A 7 -21.45 -6.68 -39.00
C ARG A 7 -21.70 -5.30 -39.63
N LEU A 8 -21.41 -4.22 -38.90
CA LEU A 8 -21.54 -2.86 -39.43
C LEU A 8 -20.48 -2.52 -40.48
N TRP A 9 -19.36 -3.25 -40.51
CA TRP A 9 -18.32 -3.06 -41.53
C TRP A 9 -18.66 -3.76 -42.85
N THR A 10 -19.40 -4.87 -42.79
CA THR A 10 -19.75 -5.65 -43.98
C THR A 10 -20.84 -5.01 -44.84
N ASP A 11 -21.58 -4.04 -44.30
CA ASP A 11 -22.64 -3.32 -45.01
C ASP A 11 -22.17 -1.90 -45.37
N GLN A 12 -22.19 -1.57 -46.68
CA GLN A 12 -21.71 -0.30 -47.22
C GLN A 12 -22.42 0.92 -46.59
N PHE A 13 -23.70 0.79 -46.21
CA PHE A 13 -24.45 1.90 -45.61
C PHE A 13 -24.07 2.16 -44.15
N THR A 14 -23.51 1.17 -43.45
CA THR A 14 -23.14 1.28 -42.03
C THR A 14 -21.63 1.45 -41.79
N GLN A 15 -20.79 1.22 -42.81
CA GLN A 15 -19.34 1.46 -42.78
C GLN A 15 -18.92 2.84 -42.23
N PRO A 16 -19.54 3.97 -42.61
CA PRO A 16 -19.17 5.29 -42.08
C PRO A 16 -19.26 5.39 -40.54
N ARG A 17 -20.17 4.62 -39.91
CA ARG A 17 -20.29 4.57 -38.44
C ARG A 17 -19.08 3.90 -37.80
N VAL A 18 -18.56 2.83 -38.41
CA VAL A 18 -17.35 2.13 -37.92
C VAL A 18 -16.12 3.02 -38.08
N LEU A 19 -15.99 3.71 -39.22
CA LEU A 19 -14.92 4.70 -39.43
C LEU A 19 -14.98 5.81 -38.36
N SER A 20 -16.16 6.37 -38.13
CA SER A 20 -16.38 7.41 -37.12
C SER A 20 -16.00 6.92 -35.71
N HIS A 21 -16.34 5.67 -35.37
CA HIS A 21 -15.96 5.06 -34.10
C HIS A 21 -14.43 5.01 -33.90
N TYR A 22 -13.67 4.54 -34.90
CA TYR A 22 -12.21 4.46 -34.79
C TYR A 22 -11.53 5.82 -34.88
N LEU A 23 -12.02 6.74 -35.72
CA LEU A 23 -11.56 8.13 -35.76
C LEU A 23 -11.71 8.80 -34.39
N GLN A 24 -12.87 8.65 -33.75
CA GLN A 24 -13.10 9.15 -32.40
C GLN A 24 -12.12 8.54 -31.40
N ARG A 25 -11.84 7.23 -31.46
CA ARG A 25 -10.86 6.58 -30.58
C ARG A 25 -9.44 7.13 -30.77
N CYS A 26 -9.01 7.37 -32.01
CA CYS A 26 -7.71 7.97 -32.30
C CYS A 26 -7.62 9.41 -31.79
N GLN A 27 -8.65 10.22 -32.03
CA GLN A 27 -8.74 11.60 -31.53
C GLN A 27 -8.72 11.65 -30.00
N LEU A 28 -9.50 10.80 -29.33
CA LEU A 28 -9.50 10.70 -27.87
C LEU A 28 -8.13 10.30 -27.32
N THR A 29 -7.42 9.40 -28.01
CA THR A 29 -6.06 9.01 -27.59
C THR A 29 -5.09 10.20 -27.66
N LEU A 30 -5.14 10.99 -28.74
CA LEU A 30 -4.32 12.20 -28.87
C LEU A 30 -4.69 13.26 -27.82
N GLN A 31 -5.99 13.49 -27.61
CA GLN A 31 -6.49 14.41 -26.59
C GLN A 31 -6.07 13.98 -25.18
N LEU A 32 -6.06 12.67 -24.88
CA LEU A 32 -5.56 12.16 -23.61
C LEU A 32 -4.07 12.43 -23.44
N LEU A 33 -3.25 12.23 -24.47
CA LEU A 33 -1.81 12.51 -24.43
C LEU A 33 -1.54 14.01 -24.19
N GLU A 34 -2.31 14.88 -24.83
CA GLU A 34 -2.22 16.33 -24.67
C GLU A 34 -2.69 16.78 -23.28
N ARG A 35 -3.84 16.28 -22.81
CA ARG A 35 -4.39 16.64 -21.49
C ARG A 35 -3.53 16.14 -20.32
N LEU A 36 -2.87 14.99 -20.49
CA LEU A 36 -1.90 14.48 -19.52
C LEU A 36 -0.51 15.14 -19.64
N ASP A 37 -0.33 16.01 -20.63
CA ASP A 37 0.91 16.71 -20.96
C ASP A 37 2.11 15.75 -21.05
N LEU A 38 1.88 14.56 -21.62
CA LEU A 38 2.82 13.44 -21.49
C LEU A 38 4.17 13.78 -22.13
N VAL A 39 4.17 14.37 -23.32
CA VAL A 39 5.39 14.67 -24.09
C VAL A 39 6.20 15.77 -23.41
N ASN A 40 5.57 16.90 -23.07
CA ASN A 40 6.28 18.04 -22.46
C ASN A 40 6.83 17.67 -21.08
N ARG A 41 6.02 17.01 -20.24
CA ARG A 41 6.47 16.50 -18.94
C ARG A 41 7.66 15.55 -19.08
N THR A 42 7.60 14.61 -20.03
CA THR A 42 8.68 13.64 -20.24
C THR A 42 9.95 14.32 -20.74
N SER A 43 9.83 15.28 -21.67
CA SER A 43 10.95 16.09 -22.16
C SER A 43 11.59 16.91 -21.04
N GLU A 44 10.78 17.54 -20.19
CA GLU A 44 11.27 18.33 -19.06
C GLU A 44 12.01 17.48 -18.03
N LEU A 45 11.46 16.30 -17.69
CA LEU A 45 12.12 15.35 -16.80
C LEU A 45 13.42 14.80 -17.42
N ALA A 46 13.47 14.57 -18.73
CA ALA A 46 14.67 14.14 -19.43
C ALA A 46 15.79 15.18 -19.32
N ARG A 47 15.46 16.47 -19.53
CA ARG A 47 16.41 17.59 -19.34
C ARG A 47 16.87 17.70 -17.89
N LEU A 48 15.93 17.65 -16.95
CA LEU A 48 16.22 17.74 -15.51
C LEU A 48 17.17 16.64 -15.04
N PHE A 49 16.89 15.38 -15.40
CA PHE A 49 17.68 14.24 -14.97
C PHE A 49 18.89 13.97 -15.86
N GLY A 50 19.04 14.66 -16.99
CA GLY A 50 20.11 14.42 -17.96
C GLY A 50 20.08 12.99 -18.50
N ILE A 51 18.92 12.51 -18.94
CA ILE A 51 18.74 11.17 -19.54
C ILE A 51 17.94 11.26 -20.84
N GLN A 52 17.89 10.17 -21.61
CA GLN A 52 17.12 10.14 -22.86
C GLN A 52 15.60 10.17 -22.58
N PHE A 53 14.85 10.71 -23.54
CA PHE A 53 13.38 10.81 -23.44
C PHE A 53 12.73 9.46 -23.13
N TYR A 54 13.11 8.40 -23.84
CA TYR A 54 12.53 7.06 -23.64
C TYR A 54 12.90 6.45 -22.28
N ASP A 55 14.09 6.76 -21.73
CA ASP A 55 14.51 6.27 -20.42
C ASP A 55 13.67 6.85 -19.27
N VAL A 56 13.09 8.04 -19.44
CA VAL A 56 12.14 8.59 -18.46
C VAL A 56 10.93 7.67 -18.31
N LEU A 57 10.47 7.04 -19.41
CA LEU A 57 9.29 6.17 -19.43
C LEU A 57 9.63 4.72 -19.08
N SER A 58 10.78 4.22 -19.54
CA SER A 58 11.14 2.80 -19.47
C SER A 58 12.02 2.42 -18.28
N ARG A 59 12.80 3.36 -17.71
CA ARG A 59 13.77 3.08 -16.64
C ARG A 59 13.29 3.55 -15.27
N GLY A 60 13.75 2.83 -14.24
CA GLY A 60 13.44 3.09 -12.85
C GLY A 60 14.17 4.30 -12.25
N THR A 61 13.86 4.60 -10.99
CA THR A 61 14.36 5.76 -10.25
C THR A 61 15.87 5.73 -9.99
N GLN A 62 16.46 4.54 -9.81
CA GLN A 62 17.91 4.38 -9.58
C GLN A 62 18.74 5.02 -10.72
N PHE A 63 18.33 4.80 -11.97
CA PHE A 63 19.03 5.34 -13.14
C PHE A 63 19.04 6.88 -13.16
N ARG A 64 17.97 7.49 -12.64
CA ARG A 64 17.84 8.95 -12.55
C ARG A 64 18.78 9.53 -11.49
N VAL A 65 18.87 8.88 -10.33
CA VAL A 65 19.81 9.27 -9.26
C VAL A 65 21.25 9.12 -9.74
N GLU A 66 21.58 8.00 -10.39
CA GLU A 66 22.92 7.77 -10.95
C GLU A 66 23.33 8.82 -11.97
N SER A 67 22.45 9.16 -12.92
CA SER A 67 22.79 10.17 -13.93
C SER A 67 23.19 11.50 -13.30
N MET A 68 22.49 11.94 -12.26
CA MET A 68 22.81 13.19 -11.57
C MET A 68 24.06 13.06 -10.69
N MET A 69 24.14 12.00 -9.88
CA MET A 69 25.24 11.76 -8.96
C MET A 69 26.58 11.60 -9.70
N LEU A 70 26.63 10.80 -10.77
CA LEU A 70 27.87 10.52 -11.50
C LEU A 70 28.43 11.76 -12.22
N ARG A 71 27.56 12.67 -12.69
CA ARG A 71 28.00 13.95 -13.27
C ARG A 71 28.71 14.82 -12.23
N LEU A 72 28.18 14.87 -11.01
CA LEU A 72 28.82 15.56 -9.89
C LEU A 72 30.12 14.84 -9.45
N SER A 73 30.09 13.51 -9.33
CA SER A 73 31.29 12.72 -9.00
C SER A 73 32.45 12.95 -9.98
N ARG A 74 32.14 13.06 -11.28
CA ARG A 74 33.15 13.35 -12.31
C ARG A 74 33.83 14.70 -12.09
N SER A 75 33.08 15.74 -11.71
CA SER A 75 33.67 17.05 -11.39
C SER A 75 34.56 17.05 -10.15
N SER A 76 34.41 16.05 -9.28
CA SER A 76 35.23 15.85 -8.07
C SER A 76 36.32 14.79 -8.23
N ASN A 77 36.62 14.34 -9.47
CA ASN A 77 37.60 13.28 -9.75
C ASN A 77 37.35 11.98 -8.96
N LEU A 78 36.08 11.62 -8.73
CA LEU A 78 35.70 10.40 -8.04
C LEU A 78 35.28 9.31 -9.03
N VAL A 79 35.60 8.07 -8.70
CA VAL A 79 35.18 6.87 -9.44
C VAL A 79 34.11 6.13 -8.64
N ALA A 80 32.97 5.84 -9.27
CA ALA A 80 31.89 5.09 -8.64
C ALA A 80 32.19 3.59 -8.63
N VAL A 81 31.73 2.90 -7.58
CA VAL A 81 31.86 1.46 -7.45
C VAL A 81 30.74 0.77 -8.22
N SER A 82 31.09 -0.28 -8.99
CA SER A 82 30.12 -1.14 -9.70
C SER A 82 30.13 -2.55 -9.11
N PRO A 83 29.34 -2.82 -8.06
CA PRO A 83 29.36 -4.09 -7.36
C PRO A 83 28.78 -5.25 -8.16
N SER A 84 29.36 -6.44 -7.98
CA SER A 84 28.82 -7.72 -8.47
C SER A 84 27.58 -8.15 -7.67
N ILE A 85 26.86 -9.15 -8.18
CA ILE A 85 25.71 -9.75 -7.47
C ILE A 85 26.19 -10.36 -6.14
N GLN A 86 27.33 -11.04 -6.15
CA GLN A 86 27.93 -11.67 -4.96
C GLN A 86 28.34 -10.63 -3.92
N GLN A 87 28.97 -9.52 -4.34
CA GLN A 87 29.33 -8.44 -3.42
C GLN A 87 28.10 -7.85 -2.73
N ARG A 88 26.99 -7.66 -3.46
CA ARG A 88 25.72 -7.20 -2.86
C ARG A 88 25.10 -8.22 -1.92
N ALA A 89 25.13 -9.50 -2.27
CA ALA A 89 24.60 -10.57 -1.43
C ALA A 89 25.36 -10.71 -0.11
N ASN A 90 26.65 -10.40 -0.10
CA ASN A 90 27.52 -10.45 1.08
C ASN A 90 27.46 -9.18 1.94
N MET A 91 26.69 -8.16 1.55
CA MET A 91 26.51 -6.96 2.36
C MET A 91 25.79 -7.30 3.66
N LYS A 92 26.05 -6.50 4.69
CA LYS A 92 25.24 -6.51 5.90
C LYS A 92 23.78 -6.19 5.58
N ALA A 93 22.87 -6.75 6.37
CA ALA A 93 21.47 -6.34 6.31
C ALA A 93 21.31 -4.96 6.99
N PRO A 94 20.33 -4.13 6.58
CA PRO A 94 20.00 -2.90 7.29
C PRO A 94 19.48 -3.24 8.69
N GLU A 95 19.98 -2.54 9.71
CA GLU A 95 19.67 -2.78 11.12
C GLU A 95 18.67 -1.73 11.66
N TRP A 96 18.56 -0.58 11.01
CA TRP A 96 17.73 0.52 11.49
C TRP A 96 16.41 0.66 10.74
N LEU A 97 15.34 0.89 11.51
CA LEU A 97 13.99 1.09 11.01
C LEU A 97 13.51 2.50 11.33
N ALA A 98 12.77 3.09 10.39
CA ALA A 98 12.08 4.35 10.59
C ALA A 98 11.08 4.25 11.75
N LEU A 99 10.91 5.35 12.49
CA LEU A 99 9.95 5.39 13.59
C LEU A 99 8.52 5.52 13.06
N THR A 100 7.67 4.54 13.36
CA THR A 100 6.21 4.68 13.23
C THR A 100 5.58 4.31 14.56
N MET A 101 5.05 5.32 15.26
CA MET A 101 4.40 5.13 16.55
C MET A 101 3.07 4.38 16.35
N GLU A 102 2.65 3.59 17.35
CA GLU A 102 1.25 3.17 17.39
C GLU A 102 0.39 4.39 17.75
N PRO A 103 -0.66 4.70 16.97
CA PRO A 103 -1.53 5.80 17.33
C PRO A 103 -2.32 5.46 18.58
N HIS A 104 -2.61 6.47 19.40
CA HIS A 104 -3.66 6.36 20.41
C HIS A 104 -5.02 6.35 19.70
N SER A 105 -5.53 5.15 19.41
CA SER A 105 -6.71 4.94 18.57
C SER A 105 -8.00 5.39 19.25
N LYS A 106 -8.58 6.52 18.79
CA LYS A 106 -9.87 7.03 19.24
C LYS A 106 -10.39 8.14 18.31
N LEU A 107 -11.61 8.61 18.59
CA LEU A 107 -12.10 9.89 18.11
C LEU A 107 -11.48 11.02 18.96
N TYR A 108 -10.93 12.02 18.29
CA TYR A 108 -10.46 13.29 18.85
C TYR A 108 -11.43 14.38 18.42
N THR A 109 -12.11 14.98 19.40
CA THR A 109 -12.98 16.15 19.19
C THR A 109 -12.19 17.45 19.27
N ASP A 110 -11.15 17.47 20.09
CA ASP A 110 -10.25 18.61 20.27
C ASP A 110 -9.19 18.64 19.15
N PRO A 111 -8.55 19.80 18.91
CA PRO A 111 -7.56 19.97 17.86
C PRO A 111 -6.39 18.97 17.93
N VAL A 112 -6.05 18.41 16.77
CA VAL A 112 -4.82 17.64 16.56
C VAL A 112 -3.98 18.33 15.48
N ALA A 113 -2.94 19.04 15.89
CA ALA A 113 -1.98 19.66 14.96
C ALA A 113 -1.11 18.59 14.28
N VAL A 114 -0.81 18.78 13.00
CA VAL A 114 0.10 17.93 12.25
C VAL A 114 1.33 18.75 11.89
N LEU A 115 2.48 18.27 12.36
CA LEU A 115 3.78 18.84 12.04
C LEU A 115 4.58 17.81 11.25
N ASP A 116 5.25 18.25 10.19
CA ASP A 116 6.00 17.40 9.26
C ASP A 116 7.36 18.02 8.91
N PHE A 117 8.42 17.21 8.91
CA PHE A 117 9.75 17.66 8.53
C PHE A 117 9.87 17.82 7.02
N GLN A 118 10.30 19.01 6.58
CA GLN A 118 10.46 19.28 5.16
C GLN A 118 11.64 18.51 4.58
N SER A 119 11.35 17.51 3.75
CA SER A 119 12.38 16.70 3.09
C SER A 119 13.37 16.11 4.10
N LEU A 120 12.86 15.46 5.16
CA LEU A 120 13.64 15.00 6.32
C LEU A 120 14.96 14.32 5.94
N TYR A 121 14.90 13.23 5.16
CA TYR A 121 16.09 12.46 4.79
C TYR A 121 17.10 13.25 3.95
N PRO A 122 16.70 13.95 2.86
CA PRO A 122 17.60 14.89 2.20
C PRO A 122 18.26 15.90 3.13
N SER A 123 17.48 16.52 4.03
CA SER A 123 17.97 17.53 4.96
C SER A 123 18.97 16.95 5.96
N ILE A 124 18.76 15.72 6.45
CA ILE A 124 19.71 15.00 7.31
C ILE A 124 21.01 14.70 6.59
N MET A 125 20.93 14.24 5.33
CA MET A 125 22.12 13.94 4.54
C MET A 125 22.98 15.19 4.35
N ILE A 126 22.35 16.34 4.08
CA ILE A 126 23.03 17.63 3.96
C ILE A 126 23.63 18.05 5.30
N ALA A 127 22.81 18.12 6.36
CA ALA A 127 23.20 18.68 7.65
C ALA A 127 24.33 17.91 8.34
N HIS A 128 24.39 16.59 8.15
CA HIS A 128 25.39 15.71 8.77
C HIS A 128 26.42 15.16 7.77
N ASN A 129 26.48 15.71 6.56
CA ASN A 129 27.44 15.33 5.52
C ASN A 129 27.46 13.82 5.19
N TYR A 130 26.29 13.15 5.21
CA TYR A 130 26.18 11.72 4.95
C TYR A 130 26.32 11.41 3.45
N CYS A 131 27.40 10.73 3.08
CA CYS A 131 27.68 10.36 1.70
C CYS A 131 28.60 9.14 1.61
N TYR A 132 28.58 8.44 0.47
CA TYR A 132 29.58 7.42 0.14
C TYR A 132 31.02 7.95 0.27
N SER A 133 31.27 9.17 -0.20
CA SER A 133 32.61 9.78 -0.24
C SER A 133 33.10 10.31 1.10
N THR A 134 32.26 10.30 2.14
CA THR A 134 32.57 10.83 3.48
C THR A 134 32.45 9.78 4.57
N CYS A 135 31.83 8.63 4.29
CA CYS A 135 31.68 7.53 5.25
C CYS A 135 33.01 6.80 5.46
N LEU A 136 33.42 6.64 6.71
CA LEU A 136 34.58 5.84 7.10
C LEU A 136 34.20 4.43 7.53
N GLY A 137 32.91 4.14 7.74
CA GLY A 137 32.43 2.86 8.27
C GLY A 137 32.11 2.91 9.75
N ARG A 138 31.92 1.73 10.38
CA ARG A 138 31.55 1.65 11.80
C ARG A 138 32.75 1.94 12.69
N VAL A 139 32.54 2.72 13.76
CA VAL A 139 33.59 3.16 14.69
C VAL A 139 34.42 1.97 15.21
N GLU A 140 33.78 0.85 15.51
CA GLU A 140 34.42 -0.40 15.99
C GLU A 140 35.47 -0.98 15.02
N LEU A 141 35.39 -0.64 13.72
CA LEU A 141 36.26 -1.19 12.67
C LEU A 141 37.39 -0.24 12.30
N LEU A 142 37.33 1.04 12.68
CA LEU A 142 38.23 2.09 12.17
C LEU A 142 39.67 1.92 12.64
N THR A 143 39.90 1.35 13.82
CA THR A 143 41.24 1.16 14.39
C THR A 143 41.82 -0.23 14.11
N GLY A 144 41.11 -1.06 13.34
CA GLY A 144 41.54 -2.42 13.01
C GLY A 144 42.75 -2.43 12.07
N PRO A 145 43.70 -3.37 12.23
CA PRO A 145 44.87 -3.46 11.35
C PRO A 145 44.50 -3.96 9.94
N GLN A 146 43.36 -4.66 9.82
CA GLN A 146 42.90 -5.29 8.59
C GLN A 146 41.85 -4.44 7.88
N PRO A 147 41.80 -4.48 6.53
CA PRO A 147 40.70 -3.90 5.77
C PRO A 147 39.36 -4.51 6.18
N PHE A 148 38.31 -3.69 6.23
CA PHE A 148 36.94 -4.11 6.53
C PHE A 148 36.00 -3.80 5.37
N VAL A 149 34.83 -4.43 5.40
CA VAL A 149 33.79 -4.21 4.39
C VAL A 149 33.06 -2.90 4.68
N LEU A 150 33.02 -2.00 3.70
CA LEU A 150 32.18 -0.79 3.68
C LEU A 150 31.28 -0.82 2.46
N GLY A 151 29.95 -0.87 2.66
CA GLY A 151 29.01 -1.13 1.59
C GLY A 151 29.34 -2.42 0.84
N THR A 152 29.78 -2.31 -0.41
CA THR A 152 30.18 -3.44 -1.25
C THR A 152 31.69 -3.55 -1.49
N GLY A 153 32.48 -2.64 -0.92
CA GLY A 153 33.93 -2.56 -1.12
C GLY A 153 34.71 -2.89 0.16
N MET A 154 36.04 -2.95 0.01
CA MET A 154 36.96 -3.02 1.14
C MET A 154 37.52 -1.63 1.42
N MET A 155 37.59 -1.25 2.69
CA MET A 155 38.18 0.00 3.15
C MET A 155 39.22 -0.29 4.23
N LYS A 156 40.29 0.50 4.24
CA LYS A 156 41.26 0.58 5.34
C LYS A 156 41.45 2.06 5.64
N VAL A 157 41.39 2.42 6.91
CA VAL A 157 41.60 3.80 7.39
C VAL A 157 42.92 3.79 8.17
N SER A 158 43.82 4.74 7.90
CA SER A 158 45.04 4.89 8.69
C SER A 158 44.69 5.46 10.06
N LYS A 159 45.37 4.95 11.10
CA LYS A 159 45.18 5.45 12.46
C LYS A 159 45.69 6.88 12.58
N GLU A 160 46.80 7.20 11.92
CA GLU A 160 47.40 8.54 11.89
C GLU A 160 46.41 9.54 11.29
N GLU A 161 45.85 9.24 10.11
CA GLU A 161 44.84 10.10 9.46
C GLU A 161 43.58 10.28 10.31
N LEU A 162 43.16 9.23 11.03
CA LEU A 162 41.99 9.30 11.90
C LEU A 162 42.22 10.23 13.11
N MET A 163 43.41 10.17 13.71
CA MET A 163 43.75 10.96 14.90
C MET A 163 43.75 12.47 14.59
N ASP A 164 44.14 12.87 13.39
CA ASP A 164 44.15 14.28 12.95
C ASP A 164 42.75 14.90 12.89
N MET A 165 41.69 14.09 12.86
CA MET A 165 40.31 14.56 12.72
C MET A 165 39.34 13.98 13.74
N VAL A 166 39.82 13.22 14.74
CA VAL A 166 38.98 12.42 15.64
C VAL A 166 37.94 13.25 16.38
N ASP A 167 38.30 14.46 16.82
CA ASP A 167 37.43 15.38 17.56
C ASP A 167 36.35 16.04 16.67
N GLU A 168 36.58 16.08 15.36
CA GLU A 168 35.66 16.65 14.37
C GLU A 168 34.80 15.58 13.66
N LEU A 169 35.04 14.29 13.92
CA LEU A 169 34.27 13.21 13.29
C LEU A 169 32.82 13.25 13.73
N HIS A 170 31.92 13.16 12.75
CA HIS A 170 30.51 13.00 13.05
C HIS A 170 30.17 11.51 13.12
N VAL A 171 29.73 11.06 14.29
CA VAL A 171 29.26 9.68 14.51
C VAL A 171 27.73 9.66 14.51
N SER A 172 27.19 8.89 13.57
CA SER A 172 25.75 8.63 13.47
C SER A 172 25.25 7.74 14.62
N PRO A 173 23.97 7.80 15.04
CA PRO A 173 23.43 6.94 16.09
C PRO A 173 23.55 5.44 15.80
N CYS A 174 23.70 5.04 14.53
CA CYS A 174 23.98 3.66 14.15
C CYS A 174 25.47 3.26 14.28
N GLY A 175 26.33 4.13 14.82
CA GLY A 175 27.76 3.88 15.03
C GLY A 175 28.64 4.02 13.79
N ALA A 176 28.13 4.60 12.69
CA ALA A 176 28.93 4.90 11.50
C ALA A 176 29.56 6.30 11.60
N ALA A 177 30.85 6.41 11.28
CA ALA A 177 31.59 7.67 11.31
C ALA A 177 31.68 8.31 9.92
N PHE A 178 31.66 9.64 9.90
CA PHE A 178 31.75 10.45 8.69
C PHE A 178 32.78 11.57 8.90
N VAL A 179 33.58 11.84 7.86
CA VAL A 179 34.56 12.94 7.90
C VAL A 179 33.87 14.31 7.95
N PRO A 180 34.47 15.30 8.62
CA PRO A 180 33.94 16.66 8.66
C PRO A 180 33.97 17.33 7.29
N THR A 181 33.10 18.32 7.09
CA THR A 181 32.98 19.06 5.82
C THR A 181 34.27 19.78 5.43
N ARG A 182 35.10 20.18 6.42
CA ARG A 182 36.43 20.76 6.21
C ARG A 182 37.37 19.82 5.43
N VAL A 183 37.30 18.52 5.71
CA VAL A 183 38.09 17.51 5.00
C VAL A 183 37.47 17.22 3.63
N ARG A 184 36.17 16.96 3.60
CA ARG A 184 35.44 16.73 2.34
C ARG A 184 33.96 16.98 2.49
N ARG A 185 33.40 17.76 1.56
CA ARG A 185 31.95 17.84 1.36
C ARG A 185 31.48 16.70 0.47
N GLY A 186 30.48 15.94 0.93
CA GLY A 186 29.98 14.76 0.22
C GLY A 186 29.26 15.09 -1.08
N VAL A 187 29.33 14.19 -2.07
CA VAL A 187 28.63 14.32 -3.36
C VAL A 187 27.12 14.37 -3.18
N LEU A 188 26.54 13.48 -2.35
CA LEU A 188 25.10 13.45 -2.11
C LEU A 188 24.60 14.72 -1.39
N PRO A 189 25.25 15.21 -0.31
CA PRO A 189 24.97 16.53 0.27
C PRO A 189 24.95 17.65 -0.77
N CYS A 190 25.99 17.80 -1.59
CA CYS A 190 26.04 18.83 -2.63
C CYS A 190 24.86 18.70 -3.62
N MET A 191 24.63 17.50 -4.12
CA MET A 191 23.54 17.22 -5.08
C MET A 191 22.17 17.56 -4.49
N LEU A 192 21.90 17.12 -3.26
CA LEU A 192 20.61 17.31 -2.61
C LEU A 192 20.37 18.78 -2.27
N GLU A 193 21.41 19.51 -1.85
CA GLU A 193 21.32 20.93 -1.59
C GLU A 193 20.96 21.71 -2.86
N GLU A 194 21.63 21.44 -3.98
CA GLU A 194 21.28 22.03 -5.29
C GLU A 194 19.85 21.70 -5.70
N ILE A 195 19.41 20.44 -5.55
CA ILE A 195 18.05 20.00 -5.87
C ILE A 195 17.01 20.74 -5.02
N LEU A 196 17.23 20.84 -3.71
CA LEU A 196 16.29 21.50 -2.80
C LEU A 196 16.24 23.01 -3.05
N ASN A 197 17.39 23.67 -3.22
CA ASN A 197 17.47 25.09 -3.53
C ASN A 197 16.79 25.42 -4.87
N THR A 198 17.09 24.64 -5.91
CA THR A 198 16.44 24.76 -7.22
C THR A 198 14.93 24.57 -7.09
N ARG A 199 14.48 23.62 -6.27
CA ARG A 199 13.05 23.39 -6.07
C ARG A 199 12.37 24.58 -5.39
N ILE A 200 13.04 25.23 -4.44
CA ILE A 200 12.53 26.45 -3.80
C ILE A 200 12.40 27.56 -4.85
N MET A 201 13.43 27.78 -5.68
CA MET A 201 13.40 28.77 -6.77
C MET A 201 12.27 28.49 -7.76
N VAL A 202 12.08 27.23 -8.19
CA VAL A 202 10.99 26.84 -9.10
C VAL A 202 9.64 27.12 -8.46
N LYS A 203 9.44 26.81 -7.18
CA LYS A 203 8.18 27.11 -6.48
C LYS A 203 7.93 28.61 -6.32
N GLN A 204 8.98 29.43 -6.16
CA GLN A 204 8.86 30.89 -6.15
C GLN A 204 8.48 31.42 -7.54
N SER A 205 9.13 30.92 -8.59
CA SER A 205 8.80 31.24 -9.99
C SER A 205 7.35 30.87 -10.33
N MET A 206 6.85 29.72 -9.85
CA MET A 206 5.43 29.37 -9.99
C MET A 206 4.48 30.37 -9.34
N LYS A 207 4.88 30.99 -8.22
CA LYS A 207 4.06 32.03 -7.56
C LYS A 207 4.09 33.36 -8.30
N LEU A 208 5.20 33.69 -8.96
CA LEU A 208 5.38 34.93 -9.74
C LEU A 208 4.63 34.87 -11.08
N HIS A 209 4.69 33.74 -11.78
CA HIS A 209 4.12 33.59 -13.12
C HIS A 209 2.80 32.81 -13.12
N LYS A 210 1.87 33.13 -12.21
CA LYS A 210 0.58 32.41 -12.10
C LYS A 210 -0.28 32.52 -13.35
N GLU A 211 -0.15 33.61 -14.10
CA GLU A 211 -0.97 33.93 -15.27
C GLU A 211 -0.57 33.17 -16.54
N ASP A 212 0.61 32.54 -16.58
CA ASP A 212 1.07 31.76 -17.75
C ASP A 212 0.82 30.26 -17.56
N PRO A 213 -0.26 29.70 -18.12
CA PRO A 213 -0.62 28.29 -17.93
C PRO A 213 0.41 27.33 -18.55
N THR A 214 1.10 27.74 -19.61
CA THR A 214 2.10 26.91 -20.29
C THR A 214 3.35 26.79 -19.43
N LEU A 215 3.85 27.92 -18.93
CA LEU A 215 4.98 27.95 -18.02
C LEU A 215 4.66 27.21 -16.71
N GLN A 216 3.44 27.35 -16.18
CA GLN A 216 3.00 26.62 -14.98
C GLN A 216 3.11 25.10 -15.14
N LYS A 217 2.74 24.53 -16.30
CA LYS A 217 2.88 23.09 -16.56
C LYS A 217 4.34 22.63 -16.52
N VAL A 218 5.23 23.40 -17.12
CA VAL A 218 6.67 23.12 -17.14
C VAL A 218 7.26 23.19 -15.72
N LEU A 219 7.00 24.29 -15.01
CA LEU A 219 7.48 24.48 -13.64
C LEU A 219 6.91 23.43 -12.68
N HIS A 220 5.65 23.06 -12.84
CA HIS A 220 5.02 21.99 -12.06
C HIS A 220 5.68 20.63 -12.31
N SER A 221 5.99 20.30 -13.57
CA SER A 221 6.73 19.10 -13.93
C SER A 221 8.14 19.10 -13.32
N ARG A 222 8.83 20.24 -13.37
CA ARG A 222 10.16 20.41 -12.78
C ARG A 222 10.15 20.25 -11.26
N GLN A 223 9.22 20.89 -10.54
CA GLN A 223 9.16 20.75 -9.07
C GLN A 223 8.82 19.32 -8.63
N LEU A 224 7.97 18.61 -9.38
CA LEU A 224 7.67 17.20 -9.13
C LEU A 224 8.89 16.31 -9.38
N GLY A 225 9.62 16.57 -10.46
CA GLY A 225 10.87 15.87 -10.77
C GLY A 225 11.92 16.04 -9.67
N LEU A 226 12.14 17.27 -9.22
CA LEU A 226 13.06 17.59 -8.12
C LEU A 226 12.62 16.94 -6.80
N LYS A 227 11.32 16.98 -6.47
CA LYS A 227 10.77 16.29 -5.29
C LYS A 227 11.01 14.79 -5.36
N LEU A 228 10.79 14.18 -6.52
CA LEU A 228 10.98 12.75 -6.73
C LEU A 228 12.43 12.37 -6.48
N ILE A 229 13.40 13.06 -7.10
CA ILE A 229 14.82 12.72 -6.94
C ILE A 229 15.25 12.87 -5.50
N ALA A 230 14.93 13.98 -4.84
CA ALA A 230 15.27 14.17 -3.42
C ALA A 230 14.78 12.99 -2.57
N ASN A 231 13.54 12.53 -2.77
CA ASN A 231 12.98 11.42 -2.00
C ASN A 231 13.61 10.05 -2.34
N VAL A 232 13.98 9.82 -3.61
CA VAL A 232 14.55 8.53 -4.03
C VAL A 232 16.06 8.41 -3.81
N THR A 233 16.79 9.51 -3.60
CA THR A 233 18.24 9.51 -3.38
C THR A 233 18.64 8.69 -2.14
N TYR A 234 17.94 8.86 -1.01
CA TYR A 234 18.15 7.99 0.14
C TYR A 234 17.90 6.51 -0.22
N GLY A 235 16.79 6.23 -0.91
CA GLY A 235 16.44 4.86 -1.31
C GLY A 235 17.45 4.20 -2.24
N TYR A 236 18.26 4.98 -2.98
CA TYR A 236 19.38 4.47 -3.77
C TYR A 236 20.50 3.92 -2.88
N THR A 237 20.80 4.59 -1.76
CA THR A 237 21.81 4.15 -0.78
C THR A 237 21.41 2.87 -0.05
N SER A 238 20.11 2.69 0.23
CA SER A 238 19.58 1.58 1.03
C SER A 238 19.07 0.38 0.21
N ALA A 239 19.35 0.33 -1.10
CA ALA A 239 18.77 -0.66 -2.02
C ALA A 239 19.51 -2.01 -2.01
N ASN A 240 19.44 -2.78 -0.92
CA ASN A 240 20.27 -3.98 -0.75
C ASN A 240 19.95 -5.14 -1.72
N PHE A 241 18.73 -5.26 -2.22
CA PHE A 241 18.34 -6.40 -3.08
C PHE A 241 18.68 -6.17 -4.56
N SER A 242 18.32 -5.01 -5.11
CA SER A 242 18.45 -4.68 -6.54
C SER A 242 19.17 -3.35 -6.79
N GLY A 243 19.83 -2.80 -5.77
CA GLY A 243 20.58 -1.55 -5.88
C GLY A 243 21.82 -1.71 -6.73
N ARG A 244 22.20 -0.62 -7.40
CA ARG A 244 23.40 -0.58 -8.21
C ARG A 244 24.64 -0.15 -7.44
N MET A 245 24.51 0.71 -6.43
CA MET A 245 25.61 1.06 -5.51
C MET A 245 25.11 1.21 -4.06
N PRO A 246 24.58 0.14 -3.45
CA PRO A 246 24.06 0.20 -2.08
C PRO A 246 25.18 0.35 -1.02
N CYS A 247 24.89 1.04 0.07
CA CYS A 247 25.75 1.17 1.25
C CYS A 247 24.89 1.29 2.51
N VAL A 248 24.92 0.24 3.33
CA VAL A 248 24.08 0.14 4.53
C VAL A 248 24.46 1.19 5.56
N GLU A 249 25.76 1.47 5.71
CA GLU A 249 26.27 2.43 6.67
C GLU A 249 25.69 3.83 6.42
N VAL A 250 25.61 4.24 5.15
CA VAL A 250 24.97 5.52 4.77
C VAL A 250 23.46 5.45 4.97
N GLY A 251 22.80 4.39 4.50
CA GLY A 251 21.35 4.22 4.60
C GLY A 251 20.85 4.23 6.04
N ASP A 252 21.45 3.40 6.90
CA ASP A 252 21.11 3.29 8.32
C ASP A 252 21.44 4.57 9.08
N SER A 253 22.47 5.32 8.66
CA SER A 253 22.78 6.62 9.27
C SER A 253 21.69 7.65 9.04
N VAL A 254 21.12 7.68 7.83
CA VAL A 254 19.99 8.56 7.51
C VAL A 254 18.76 8.20 8.34
N VAL A 255 18.43 6.90 8.41
CA VAL A 255 17.24 6.42 9.15
C VAL A 255 17.38 6.63 10.64
N SER A 256 18.52 6.26 11.22
CA SER A 256 18.79 6.37 12.66
C SER A 256 18.79 7.82 13.13
N LYS A 257 19.43 8.73 12.38
CA LYS A 257 19.39 10.17 12.67
C LYS A 257 17.99 10.77 12.48
N GLY A 258 17.20 10.28 11.52
CA GLY A 258 15.81 10.69 11.33
C GLY A 258 14.94 10.31 12.51
N ARG A 259 15.08 9.07 12.97
CA ARG A 259 14.43 8.57 14.20
C ARG A 259 14.82 9.39 15.42
N GLU A 260 16.11 9.61 15.66
CA GLU A 260 16.60 10.42 16.78
C GLU A 260 16.02 11.85 16.74
N THR A 261 15.97 12.46 15.56
CA THR A 261 15.43 13.81 15.36
C THR A 261 13.95 13.88 15.71
N LEU A 262 13.15 12.90 15.26
CA LEU A 262 11.73 12.82 15.60
C LEU A 262 11.52 12.53 17.11
N GLU A 263 12.29 11.61 17.70
CA GLU A 263 12.20 11.28 19.12
C GLU A 263 12.54 12.48 20.02
N ARG A 264 13.55 13.28 19.65
CA ARG A 264 13.88 14.53 20.37
C ARG A 264 12.73 15.54 20.30
N ALA A 265 12.12 15.71 19.13
CA ALA A 265 10.98 16.60 18.96
C ALA A 265 9.75 16.13 19.77
N ILE A 266 9.47 14.83 19.79
CA ILE A 266 8.39 14.23 20.58
C ILE A 266 8.61 14.46 22.08
N LYS A 267 9.83 14.21 22.57
CA LYS A 267 10.18 14.44 23.98
C LYS A 267 10.01 15.89 24.38
N LEU A 268 10.43 16.83 23.53
CA LEU A 268 10.23 18.26 23.76
C LEU A 268 8.75 18.59 23.89
N VAL A 269 7.93 18.20 22.92
CA VAL A 269 6.49 18.51 22.90
C VAL A 269 5.78 17.96 24.13
N ASN A 270 6.05 16.70 24.49
CA ASN A 270 5.36 16.05 25.61
C ASN A 270 5.76 16.61 26.99
N ASN A 271 6.95 17.20 27.12
CA ASN A 271 7.48 17.68 28.39
C ASN A 271 7.46 19.20 28.54
N HIS A 272 7.06 19.95 27.49
CA HIS A 272 7.00 21.41 27.56
C HIS A 272 5.86 21.86 28.51
N PRO A 273 6.15 22.68 29.54
CA PRO A 273 5.16 23.04 30.56
C PRO A 273 3.96 23.82 30.00
N ASP A 274 4.21 24.73 29.05
CA ASP A 274 3.19 25.70 28.61
C ASP A 274 2.32 25.25 27.44
N TRP A 275 2.78 24.28 26.64
CA TRP A 275 2.07 23.91 25.40
C TRP A 275 0.84 23.04 25.64
N GLY A 276 0.81 22.29 26.75
CA GLY A 276 -0.27 21.35 27.05
C GLY A 276 -0.52 20.29 25.98
N GLY A 277 0.43 20.09 25.06
CA GLY A 277 0.33 19.19 23.92
C GLY A 277 0.77 17.77 24.25
N LYS A 278 0.12 16.78 23.65
CA LYS A 278 0.51 15.37 23.74
C LYS A 278 0.63 14.77 22.35
N VAL A 279 1.80 14.20 22.04
CA VAL A 279 2.00 13.47 20.79
C VAL A 279 1.20 12.17 20.82
N VAL A 280 0.21 12.05 19.96
CA VAL A 280 -0.70 10.89 19.89
C VAL A 280 -0.42 9.95 18.73
N TYR A 281 0.38 10.39 17.76
CA TYR A 281 0.84 9.58 16.63
C TYR A 281 2.08 10.21 15.99
N GLY A 282 2.89 9.40 15.31
CA GLY A 282 4.03 9.83 14.52
C GLY A 282 4.36 8.82 13.43
N ASP A 283 4.64 9.31 12.23
CA ASP A 283 4.94 8.49 11.05
C ASP A 283 6.15 9.04 10.33
N THR A 284 7.33 8.49 10.66
CA THR A 284 8.65 8.75 10.05
C THR A 284 9.14 10.20 10.15
N ASP A 285 8.47 11.12 9.48
CA ASP A 285 8.76 12.55 9.36
C ASP A 285 7.70 13.46 9.99
N SER A 286 6.55 12.89 10.36
CA SER A 286 5.43 13.63 10.93
C SER A 286 5.12 13.27 12.38
N MET A 287 4.59 14.23 13.14
CA MET A 287 4.03 14.04 14.48
C MET A 287 2.68 14.73 14.66
N PHE A 288 1.83 14.12 15.47
CA PHE A 288 0.44 14.51 15.69
C PHE A 288 0.25 15.02 17.12
N VAL A 289 0.08 16.33 17.17
CA VAL A 289 -0.19 17.32 18.21
C VAL A 289 -1.54 17.34 18.90
N HIS A 290 -1.94 16.45 19.81
CA HIS A 290 -3.24 16.60 20.46
C HIS A 290 -3.22 17.69 21.55
N PHE A 291 -4.15 18.65 21.49
CA PHE A 291 -4.29 19.74 22.44
C PHE A 291 -5.66 19.69 23.15
N PRO A 292 -5.76 18.96 24.29
CA PRO A 292 -7.02 18.82 25.01
C PRO A 292 -7.58 20.17 25.49
N GLY A 293 -8.87 20.43 25.24
CA GLY A 293 -9.56 21.63 25.69
C GLY A 293 -9.10 22.94 25.02
N LYS A 294 -8.27 22.88 23.99
CA LYS A 294 -7.82 24.05 23.23
C LYS A 294 -8.72 24.34 22.03
N SER A 295 -8.80 25.62 21.66
CA SER A 295 -9.44 26.06 20.43
C SER A 295 -8.58 25.77 19.20
N LYS A 296 -9.20 25.79 18.02
CA LYS A 296 -8.49 25.73 16.73
C LYS A 296 -7.37 26.78 16.69
N ASP A 297 -7.68 28.03 17.01
CA ASP A 297 -6.76 29.16 16.92
C ASP A 297 -5.54 29.00 17.84
N GLU A 298 -5.74 28.60 19.09
CA GLU A 298 -4.64 28.27 20.00
C GLU A 298 -3.78 27.13 19.45
N ALA A 299 -4.38 26.11 18.84
CA ALA A 299 -3.63 25.01 18.25
C ALA A 299 -2.77 25.45 17.04
N PHE A 300 -3.23 26.44 16.26
CA PHE A 300 -2.42 27.07 15.21
C PHE A 300 -1.23 27.84 15.78
N GLU A 301 -1.45 28.64 16.83
CA GLU A 301 -0.39 29.42 17.48
C GLU A 301 0.66 28.51 18.11
N ILE A 302 0.24 27.54 18.95
CA ILE A 302 1.14 26.58 19.60
C ILE A 302 1.83 25.68 18.56
N GLY A 303 1.09 25.23 17.54
CA GLY A 303 1.66 24.44 16.45
C GLY A 303 2.81 25.17 15.72
N GLN A 304 2.65 26.47 15.47
CA GLN A 304 3.70 27.29 14.87
C GLN A 304 4.89 27.47 15.83
N GLN A 305 4.66 27.73 17.12
CA GLN A 305 5.72 27.81 18.12
C GLN A 305 6.55 26.52 18.20
N ILE A 306 5.90 25.34 18.22
CA ILE A 306 6.59 24.05 18.19
C ILE A 306 7.45 23.93 16.93
N ALA A 307 6.91 24.30 15.77
CA ALA A 307 7.65 24.24 14.51
C ALA A 307 8.94 25.09 14.55
N ASP A 308 8.86 26.29 15.11
CA ASP A 308 9.98 27.22 15.19
C ASP A 308 11.04 26.75 16.21
N VAL A 309 10.64 26.35 17.42
CA VAL A 309 11.57 25.85 18.44
C VAL A 309 12.27 24.58 17.98
N VAL A 310 11.54 23.59 17.45
CA VAL A 310 12.16 22.35 16.94
C VAL A 310 13.08 22.63 15.76
N THR A 311 12.74 23.59 14.89
CA THR A 311 13.62 23.98 13.78
C THR A 311 14.92 24.60 14.30
N GLN A 312 14.86 25.48 15.31
CA GLN A 312 16.04 26.13 15.90
C GLN A 312 16.97 25.14 16.61
N MET A 313 16.43 24.05 17.16
CA MET A 313 17.20 22.99 17.82
C MET A 313 17.96 22.06 16.86
N ASN A 314 17.77 22.20 15.54
CA ASN A 314 18.36 21.33 14.55
C ASN A 314 19.31 22.09 13.60
N PRO A 315 20.37 21.42 13.09
CA PRO A 315 21.25 22.02 12.10
C PRO A 315 20.50 22.30 10.80
N LYS A 316 20.88 23.37 10.10
CA LYS A 316 20.36 23.68 8.76
C LYS A 316 20.74 22.54 7.79
N PRO A 317 19.88 22.15 6.84
CA PRO A 317 18.58 22.73 6.50
C PRO A 317 17.36 22.00 7.14
N ILE A 318 17.54 21.25 8.22
CA ILE A 318 16.43 20.52 8.86
C ILE A 318 15.40 21.52 9.39
N LYS A 319 14.18 21.46 8.86
CA LYS A 319 13.08 22.35 9.22
C LYS A 319 11.81 21.57 9.47
N LEU A 320 11.22 21.79 10.64
CA LEU A 320 9.88 21.31 10.96
C LEU A 320 8.85 22.32 10.42
N LYS A 321 7.80 21.82 9.80
CA LYS A 321 6.71 22.63 9.27
C LYS A 321 5.43 22.26 10.00
N PHE A 322 4.76 23.26 10.54
CA PHE A 322 3.36 23.12 10.91
C PHE A 322 2.51 23.13 9.63
N GLU A 323 1.75 22.06 9.41
CA GLU A 323 1.01 21.88 8.14
C GLU A 323 -0.46 22.25 8.27
N LYS A 324 -1.11 21.78 9.34
CA LYS A 324 -2.56 21.79 9.48
C LYS A 324 -3.00 21.39 10.88
N VAL A 325 -4.28 21.62 11.16
CA VAL A 325 -4.99 21.12 12.34
C VAL A 325 -6.16 20.26 11.89
N TYR A 326 -6.31 19.08 12.51
CA TYR A 326 -7.53 18.29 12.42
C TYR A 326 -8.48 18.61 13.58
N MET A 327 -9.76 18.84 13.28
CA MET A 327 -10.81 19.02 14.30
C MET A 327 -12.21 18.80 13.68
N PRO A 328 -12.92 17.69 14.00
CA PRO A 328 -12.46 16.49 14.70
C PRO A 328 -11.69 15.51 13.77
N CYS A 329 -11.08 14.47 14.35
CA CYS A 329 -10.50 13.36 13.60
C CYS A 329 -10.56 12.01 14.32
N ILE A 330 -10.38 10.94 13.55
CA ILE A 330 -10.22 9.56 14.03
C ILE A 330 -8.82 9.09 13.64
N LEU A 331 -8.04 8.71 14.64
CA LEU A 331 -6.80 7.96 14.44
C LEU A 331 -7.14 6.47 14.65
N GLN A 332 -6.96 5.66 13.61
CA GLN A 332 -7.40 4.27 13.64
C GLN A 332 -6.25 3.31 13.94
N THR A 333 -5.30 3.20 13.02
CA THR A 333 -4.07 2.41 13.15
C THR A 333 -2.96 3.14 12.40
N LYS A 334 -1.73 2.61 12.44
CA LYS A 334 -0.64 3.09 11.60
C LYS A 334 -1.10 3.32 10.15
N LYS A 335 -0.82 4.51 9.64
CA LYS A 335 -1.14 4.97 8.27
C LYS A 335 -2.63 4.96 7.93
N ARG A 336 -3.52 4.96 8.94
CA ARG A 336 -4.97 4.98 8.78
C ARG A 336 -5.61 5.99 9.72
N TYR A 337 -6.04 7.12 9.16
CA TYR A 337 -6.68 8.20 9.89
C TYR A 337 -7.57 9.03 8.96
N VAL A 338 -8.52 9.76 9.54
CA VAL A 338 -9.47 10.59 8.81
C VAL A 338 -9.95 11.74 9.67
N GLY A 339 -10.13 12.93 9.11
CA GLY A 339 -10.52 14.11 9.87
C GLY A 339 -10.96 15.28 9.02
N LEU A 340 -11.55 16.28 9.67
CA LEU A 340 -11.78 17.61 9.12
C LEU A 340 -10.52 18.45 9.31
N MET A 341 -9.92 18.88 8.21
CA MET A 341 -8.63 19.56 8.14
C MET A 341 -8.80 21.06 7.94
N TYR A 342 -8.02 21.83 8.69
CA TYR A 342 -7.81 23.26 8.49
C TYR A 342 -6.33 23.48 8.16
N GLU A 343 -6.03 24.07 7.00
CA GLU A 343 -4.66 24.42 6.59
C GLU A 343 -4.24 25.81 7.08
N THR A 344 -5.21 26.72 7.25
CA THR A 344 -4.95 28.09 7.73
C THR A 344 -5.84 28.44 8.91
N ARG A 345 -5.37 29.39 9.73
CA ARG A 345 -6.12 29.91 10.88
C ARG A 345 -7.47 30.49 10.44
N ASP A 346 -7.48 31.26 9.35
CA ASP A 346 -8.68 31.95 8.85
C ASP A 346 -9.66 31.06 8.08
N GLN A 347 -9.29 29.79 7.83
CA GLN A 347 -10.16 28.84 7.15
C GLN A 347 -11.42 28.57 7.99
N LYS A 348 -12.58 28.92 7.42
CA LYS A 348 -13.90 28.69 8.04
C LYS A 348 -14.41 27.27 7.80
N GLU A 349 -14.40 26.84 6.55
CA GLU A 349 -14.89 25.52 6.16
C GLU A 349 -13.75 24.51 6.10
N PRO A 350 -13.80 23.39 6.84
CA PRO A 350 -12.75 22.39 6.80
C PRO A 350 -12.79 21.55 5.53
N GLU A 351 -11.63 21.01 5.16
CA GLU A 351 -11.53 19.98 4.13
C GLU A 351 -11.57 18.58 4.74
N PHE A 352 -12.38 17.68 4.18
CA PHE A 352 -12.40 16.30 4.63
C PHE A 352 -11.21 15.54 4.04
N GLU A 353 -10.30 15.06 4.90
CA GLU A 353 -9.12 14.31 4.48
C GLU A 353 -9.09 12.91 5.09
N ALA A 354 -8.88 11.91 4.22
CA ALA A 354 -8.75 10.50 4.60
C ALA A 354 -7.40 9.93 4.14
N LYS A 355 -6.72 9.18 5.00
CA LYS A 355 -5.47 8.49 4.69
C LYS A 355 -5.60 7.01 5.02
N GLY A 356 -5.33 6.15 4.04
CA GLY A 356 -5.24 4.69 4.19
C GLY A 356 -6.52 3.93 4.57
N ILE A 357 -7.58 4.62 4.95
CA ILE A 357 -8.91 4.05 5.18
C ILE A 357 -9.60 3.71 3.86
N GLU A 358 -10.71 2.98 3.93
CA GLU A 358 -11.40 2.41 2.77
C GLU A 358 -11.86 3.46 1.76
N THR A 359 -12.14 4.70 2.17
CA THR A 359 -12.63 5.76 1.27
C THR A 359 -11.66 6.13 0.16
N VAL A 360 -10.34 5.97 0.37
CA VAL A 360 -9.29 6.28 -0.61
C VAL A 360 -8.69 5.04 -1.26
N ARG A 361 -9.09 3.84 -0.81
CA ARG A 361 -8.57 2.58 -1.33
C ARG A 361 -9.37 2.13 -2.55
N ARG A 362 -8.66 1.66 -3.57
CA ARG A 362 -9.26 1.19 -4.83
C ARG A 362 -9.60 -0.30 -4.83
N ASP A 363 -9.72 -0.91 -3.67
CA ASP A 363 -9.79 -2.37 -3.53
C ASP A 363 -11.11 -2.88 -2.91
N GLY A 364 -11.96 -1.94 -2.47
CA GLY A 364 -13.37 -2.14 -2.13
C GLY A 364 -14.31 -1.84 -3.31
N CYS A 365 -15.62 -1.89 -3.06
CA CYS A 365 -16.64 -1.45 -4.02
C CYS A 365 -17.04 0.02 -3.76
N PRO A 366 -17.42 0.79 -4.80
CA PRO A 366 -17.79 2.20 -4.64
C PRO A 366 -18.91 2.43 -3.62
N PHE A 367 -19.90 1.54 -3.53
CA PHE A 367 -21.00 1.66 -2.56
C PHE A 367 -20.48 1.72 -1.11
N ALA A 368 -19.57 0.81 -0.73
CA ALA A 368 -19.02 0.80 0.62
C ALA A 368 -18.17 2.05 0.92
N VAL A 369 -17.47 2.55 -0.09
CA VAL A 369 -16.71 3.81 -0.03
C VAL A 369 -17.64 5.00 0.24
N GLN A 370 -18.71 5.14 -0.55
CA GLN A 370 -19.70 6.21 -0.42
C GLN A 370 -20.42 6.17 0.93
N VAL A 371 -20.83 4.98 1.38
CA VAL A 371 -21.50 4.82 2.68
C VAL A 371 -20.57 5.22 3.83
N LEU A 372 -19.30 4.79 3.81
CA LEU A 372 -18.33 5.17 4.83
C LEU A 372 -18.03 6.67 4.81
N ASP A 373 -17.73 7.24 3.64
CA ASP A 373 -17.41 8.66 3.47
C ASP A 373 -18.53 9.55 4.03
N GLN A 374 -19.77 9.30 3.60
CA GLN A 374 -20.92 10.07 4.08
C GLN A 374 -21.20 9.86 5.57
N SER A 375 -20.98 8.64 6.09
CA SER A 375 -21.14 8.36 7.53
C SER A 375 -20.13 9.15 8.38
N LEU A 376 -18.88 9.25 7.92
CA LEU A 376 -17.83 10.03 8.59
C LEU A 376 -18.10 11.53 8.51
N ARG A 377 -18.56 12.04 7.35
CA ARG A 377 -18.97 13.45 7.20
C ARG A 377 -20.12 13.81 8.13
N LEU A 378 -21.15 12.96 8.21
CA LEU A 378 -22.28 13.16 9.13
C LEU A 378 -21.81 13.17 10.59
N LEU A 379 -20.93 12.24 10.95
CA LEU A 379 -20.34 12.18 12.28
C LEU A 379 -19.56 13.47 12.59
N PHE A 380 -18.66 13.91 11.72
CA PHE A 380 -17.80 15.05 12.03
C PHE A 380 -18.52 16.39 12.02
N ASN A 381 -19.54 16.56 11.18
CA ASN A 381 -20.28 17.82 11.10
C ASN A 381 -21.29 18.01 12.23
N ARG A 382 -21.82 16.91 12.81
CA ARG A 382 -22.92 16.96 13.79
C ARG A 382 -22.58 16.33 15.13
N LEU A 383 -21.51 15.54 15.20
CA LEU A 383 -21.12 14.73 16.36
C LEU A 383 -22.25 13.83 16.89
N ASP A 384 -23.23 13.48 16.03
CA ASP A 384 -24.39 12.67 16.39
C ASP A 384 -24.41 11.34 15.65
N VAL A 385 -24.19 10.26 16.41
CA VAL A 385 -24.21 8.88 15.93
C VAL A 385 -25.62 8.45 15.48
N SER A 386 -26.68 9.08 15.98
CA SER A 386 -28.07 8.75 15.63
C SER A 386 -28.37 9.07 14.16
N LEU A 387 -27.83 10.17 13.65
CA LEU A 387 -27.93 10.54 12.23
C LEU A 387 -27.18 9.54 11.35
N VAL A 388 -25.99 9.11 11.78
CA VAL A 388 -25.22 8.08 11.09
C VAL A 388 -26.00 6.76 11.05
N ARG A 389 -26.54 6.31 12.19
CA ARG A 389 -27.37 5.10 12.26
C ARG A 389 -28.54 5.17 11.30
N ARG A 390 -29.29 6.28 11.27
CA ARG A 390 -30.44 6.47 10.36
C ARG A 390 -30.01 6.39 8.89
N TYR A 391 -28.89 7.02 8.54
CA TYR A 391 -28.33 6.97 7.20
C TYR A 391 -27.91 5.56 6.80
N VAL A 392 -27.09 4.89 7.63
CA VAL A 392 -26.59 3.54 7.38
C VAL A 392 -27.75 2.54 7.27
N SER A 393 -28.73 2.59 8.17
CA SER A 393 -29.91 1.74 8.10
C SER A 393 -30.69 1.92 6.79
N ARG A 394 -30.84 3.16 6.29
CA ARG A 394 -31.47 3.45 5.00
C ARG A 394 -30.68 2.86 3.83
N GLN A 395 -29.35 3.01 3.85
CA GLN A 395 -28.47 2.47 2.79
C GLN A 395 -28.48 0.95 2.77
N LEU A 396 -28.46 0.30 3.95
CA LEU A 396 -28.58 -1.15 4.05
C LEU A 396 -29.97 -1.63 3.58
N ALA A 397 -31.05 -0.91 3.89
CA ALA A 397 -32.38 -1.23 3.37
C ALA A 397 -32.49 -1.05 1.85
N ALA A 398 -31.82 -0.04 1.28
CA ALA A 398 -31.73 0.15 -0.16
C ALA A 398 -30.94 -0.99 -0.84
N LEU A 399 -29.81 -1.39 -0.25
CA LEU A 399 -29.00 -2.52 -0.70
C LEU A 399 -29.81 -3.83 -0.67
N MET A 400 -30.47 -4.14 0.45
CA MET A 400 -31.28 -5.35 0.59
C MET A 400 -32.50 -5.34 -0.33
N GLY A 401 -33.03 -4.15 -0.64
CA GLY A 401 -34.11 -3.98 -1.63
C GLY A 401 -33.65 -3.97 -3.09
N GLY A 402 -32.36 -4.23 -3.38
CA GLY A 402 -31.83 -4.27 -4.74
C GLY A 402 -31.81 -2.92 -5.46
N ARG A 403 -31.88 -1.80 -4.74
CA ARG A 403 -31.94 -0.44 -5.30
C ARG A 403 -30.57 0.20 -5.53
N VAL A 404 -29.48 -0.55 -5.35
CA VAL A 404 -28.10 -0.10 -5.55
C VAL A 404 -27.61 -0.54 -6.91
N SER A 405 -26.94 0.36 -7.64
CA SER A 405 -26.45 0.08 -8.99
C SER A 405 -25.38 -1.02 -8.99
N ILE A 406 -25.34 -1.83 -10.05
CA ILE A 406 -24.29 -2.86 -10.22
C ILE A 406 -22.90 -2.21 -10.31
N GLN A 407 -22.82 -1.00 -10.88
CA GLN A 407 -21.58 -0.24 -10.96
C GLN A 407 -21.01 0.04 -9.56
N ASP A 408 -21.86 0.46 -8.62
CA ASP A 408 -21.42 0.73 -7.24
C ASP A 408 -21.09 -0.55 -6.45
N LEU A 409 -21.56 -1.71 -6.91
CA LEU A 409 -21.23 -3.02 -6.36
C LEU A 409 -20.01 -3.67 -7.02
N THR A 410 -19.43 -3.06 -8.06
CA THR A 410 -18.32 -3.64 -8.82
C THR A 410 -16.98 -3.36 -8.13
N PHE A 411 -16.28 -4.44 -7.75
CA PHE A 411 -14.89 -4.38 -7.30
C PHE A 411 -13.94 -4.39 -8.50
N ALA A 412 -12.70 -3.92 -8.31
CA ALA A 412 -11.66 -4.01 -9.33
C ALA A 412 -10.29 -4.40 -8.73
N ARG A 413 -9.74 -5.54 -9.17
CA ARG A 413 -8.45 -6.06 -8.68
C ARG A 413 -7.44 -6.18 -9.82
N GLU A 414 -6.20 -5.82 -9.53
CA GLU A 414 -5.09 -5.92 -10.47
C GLU A 414 -4.84 -7.38 -10.88
N TYR A 415 -4.56 -7.59 -12.16
CA TYR A 415 -4.13 -8.86 -12.72
C TYR A 415 -2.60 -8.85 -12.90
N ARG A 416 -1.91 -9.82 -12.31
CA ARG A 416 -0.43 -9.88 -12.31
C ARG A 416 0.16 -10.79 -13.41
N GLY A 417 -0.65 -11.18 -14.40
CA GLY A 417 -0.30 -12.24 -15.35
C GLY A 417 -0.39 -13.64 -14.74
N VAL A 418 -0.60 -14.68 -15.56
CA VAL A 418 -0.75 -16.07 -15.06
C VAL A 418 0.43 -16.51 -14.20
N ARG A 419 1.66 -16.13 -14.60
CA ARG A 419 2.91 -16.48 -13.91
C ARG A 419 3.17 -15.65 -12.65
N GLY A 420 2.46 -14.53 -12.46
CA GLY A 420 2.61 -13.65 -11.30
C GLY A 420 1.93 -14.16 -10.02
N TYR A 421 1.26 -15.31 -10.08
CA TYR A 421 0.55 -15.91 -8.95
C TYR A 421 1.16 -17.25 -8.54
N ARG A 422 1.12 -17.53 -7.24
CA ARG A 422 1.47 -18.85 -6.71
C ARG A 422 0.49 -19.92 -7.24
N PRO A 423 0.94 -21.17 -7.45
CA PRO A 423 0.04 -22.28 -7.76
C PRO A 423 -1.11 -22.37 -6.74
N GLY A 424 -2.35 -22.51 -7.22
CA GLY A 424 -3.54 -22.59 -6.37
C GLY A 424 -4.06 -21.26 -5.80
N ALA A 425 -3.50 -20.10 -6.18
CA ALA A 425 -3.98 -18.81 -5.68
C ALA A 425 -5.47 -18.56 -6.03
N CYS A 426 -6.28 -18.25 -5.02
CA CYS A 426 -7.70 -17.93 -5.15
C CYS A 426 -7.89 -16.41 -5.23
N VAL A 427 -7.61 -15.85 -6.41
CA VAL A 427 -7.75 -14.40 -6.66
C VAL A 427 -8.83 -14.16 -7.71
N PRO A 428 -9.80 -13.25 -7.49
CA PRO A 428 -10.87 -12.95 -8.44
C PRO A 428 -10.37 -12.63 -9.86
N SER A 429 -9.37 -11.75 -9.98
CA SER A 429 -8.80 -11.35 -11.27
C SER A 429 -8.19 -12.53 -12.02
N LEU A 430 -7.50 -13.44 -11.34
CA LEU A 430 -6.96 -14.67 -11.93
C LEU A 430 -8.06 -15.67 -12.32
N SER A 431 -9.08 -15.86 -11.47
CA SER A 431 -10.18 -16.77 -11.76
C SER A 431 -10.96 -16.32 -13.00
N LEU A 432 -11.27 -15.02 -13.09
CA LEU A 432 -11.94 -14.44 -14.25
C LEU A 432 -11.05 -14.47 -15.50
N ALA A 433 -9.76 -14.19 -15.37
CA ALA A 433 -8.82 -14.31 -16.50
C ALA A 433 -8.80 -15.74 -17.07
N ARG A 434 -8.77 -16.77 -16.21
CA ARG A 434 -8.85 -18.18 -16.64
C ARG A 434 -10.17 -18.50 -17.35
N GLN A 435 -11.30 -18.01 -16.84
CA GLN A 435 -12.60 -18.19 -17.49
C GLN A 435 -12.68 -17.50 -18.85
N ARG A 436 -12.12 -16.29 -18.97
CA ARG A 436 -12.00 -15.55 -20.23
C ARG A 436 -11.16 -16.32 -21.25
N LEU A 437 -9.97 -16.76 -20.84
CA LEU A 437 -9.04 -17.56 -21.66
C LEU A 437 -9.65 -18.86 -22.19
N GLN A 438 -10.51 -19.52 -21.40
CA GLN A 438 -11.23 -20.71 -21.84
C GLN A 438 -12.25 -20.42 -22.96
N LYS A 439 -12.84 -19.21 -22.96
CA LYS A 439 -13.80 -18.76 -23.99
C LYS A 439 -13.07 -18.20 -25.22
N ASP A 440 -12.04 -17.39 -25.00
CA ASP A 440 -11.22 -16.77 -26.06
C ASP A 440 -9.75 -16.67 -25.57
N PRO A 441 -8.80 -17.41 -26.17
CA PRO A 441 -7.39 -17.34 -25.82
C PRO A 441 -6.77 -15.94 -25.94
N ARG A 442 -7.37 -15.02 -26.70
CA ARG A 442 -6.90 -13.63 -26.86
C ARG A 442 -7.48 -12.66 -25.83
N SER A 443 -8.36 -13.13 -24.96
CA SER A 443 -9.05 -12.29 -23.96
C SER A 443 -8.34 -12.25 -22.60
N GLU A 444 -7.04 -12.62 -22.56
CA GLU A 444 -6.22 -12.45 -21.36
C GLU A 444 -6.11 -10.96 -21.00
N PRO A 445 -6.41 -10.56 -19.75
CA PRO A 445 -6.12 -9.21 -19.29
C PRO A 445 -4.62 -8.90 -19.32
N LEU A 446 -4.25 -7.65 -19.52
CA LEU A 446 -2.85 -7.24 -19.46
C LEU A 446 -2.33 -7.27 -18.02
N SER A 447 -1.02 -7.52 -17.84
CA SER A 447 -0.40 -7.39 -16.51
C SER A 447 -0.52 -5.94 -16.01
N GLY A 448 -0.99 -5.76 -14.79
CA GLY A 448 -1.37 -4.47 -14.21
C GLY A 448 -2.81 -4.03 -14.49
N GLU A 449 -3.55 -4.71 -15.38
CA GLU A 449 -4.95 -4.39 -15.67
C GLU A 449 -5.83 -4.64 -14.46
N ARG A 450 -6.77 -3.73 -14.20
CA ARG A 450 -7.78 -3.86 -13.14
C ARG A 450 -8.98 -4.64 -13.67
N VAL A 451 -9.10 -5.91 -13.29
CA VAL A 451 -10.22 -6.78 -13.70
C VAL A 451 -11.44 -6.51 -12.80
N PRO A 452 -12.57 -6.04 -13.36
CA PRO A 452 -13.78 -5.78 -12.59
C PRO A 452 -14.56 -7.06 -12.29
N TYR A 453 -15.17 -7.13 -11.12
CA TYR A 453 -15.99 -8.28 -10.71
C TYR A 453 -17.07 -7.93 -9.68
N VAL A 454 -18.10 -8.76 -9.64
CA VAL A 454 -19.19 -8.73 -8.65
C VAL A 454 -19.29 -10.08 -7.95
N ILE A 455 -19.88 -10.08 -6.75
CA ILE A 455 -20.17 -11.30 -5.99
C ILE A 455 -21.66 -11.58 -6.06
N VAL A 456 -22.04 -12.76 -6.56
CA VAL A 456 -23.44 -13.18 -6.69
C VAL A 456 -23.84 -14.19 -5.61
N TYR A 457 -25.14 -14.42 -5.45
CA TYR A 457 -25.63 -15.53 -4.63
C TYR A 457 -25.23 -16.89 -5.24
N GLY A 458 -25.13 -17.90 -4.38
CA GLY A 458 -24.93 -19.29 -4.78
C GLY A 458 -25.34 -20.24 -3.66
N ALA A 459 -25.21 -21.54 -3.91
CA ALA A 459 -25.55 -22.56 -2.94
C ALA A 459 -24.78 -22.37 -1.61
N PRO A 460 -25.40 -22.68 -0.46
CA PRO A 460 -24.73 -22.62 0.84
C PRO A 460 -23.44 -23.43 0.86
N GLY A 461 -22.41 -22.91 1.54
CA GLY A 461 -21.11 -23.60 1.69
C GLY A 461 -20.16 -23.48 0.49
N LEU A 462 -20.59 -22.90 -0.64
CA LEU A 462 -19.68 -22.65 -1.76
C LEU A 462 -18.57 -21.64 -1.39
N PRO A 463 -17.31 -21.89 -1.81
CA PRO A 463 -16.24 -20.91 -1.66
C PRO A 463 -16.55 -19.62 -2.40
N LEU A 464 -16.22 -18.48 -1.80
CA LEU A 464 -16.50 -17.16 -2.37
C LEU A 464 -15.95 -16.97 -3.79
N ILE A 465 -14.78 -17.55 -4.09
CA ILE A 465 -14.19 -17.49 -5.43
C ILE A 465 -15.10 -18.06 -6.53
N ARG A 466 -15.97 -19.02 -6.20
CA ARG A 466 -16.95 -19.60 -7.15
C ARG A 466 -18.16 -18.68 -7.38
N LEU A 467 -18.36 -17.69 -6.52
CA LEU A 467 -19.43 -16.70 -6.59
C LEU A 467 -19.00 -15.41 -7.31
N VAL A 468 -17.74 -15.34 -7.77
CA VAL A 468 -17.22 -14.21 -8.54
C VAL A 468 -17.75 -14.29 -9.97
N ARG A 469 -18.29 -13.19 -10.50
CA ARG A 469 -18.73 -13.04 -11.90
C ARG A 469 -18.22 -11.75 -12.51
N CYS A 470 -18.11 -11.71 -13.84
CA CYS A 470 -17.91 -10.46 -14.56
C CYS A 470 -19.22 -9.63 -14.52
N PRO A 471 -19.17 -8.28 -14.42
CA PRO A 471 -20.38 -7.46 -14.46
C PRO A 471 -21.21 -7.66 -15.73
N SER A 472 -20.55 -7.89 -16.87
CA SER A 472 -21.23 -8.18 -18.14
C SER A 472 -22.02 -9.48 -18.12
N GLU A 473 -21.55 -10.51 -17.41
CA GLU A 473 -22.28 -11.79 -17.29
C GLU A 473 -23.57 -11.60 -16.47
N LEU A 474 -23.52 -10.76 -15.43
CA LEU A 474 -24.70 -10.41 -14.65
C LEU A 474 -25.72 -9.60 -15.49
N LEU A 475 -25.24 -8.66 -16.32
CA LEU A 475 -26.11 -7.83 -17.16
C LEU A 475 -26.73 -8.59 -18.34
N SER A 476 -26.03 -9.60 -18.86
CA SER A 476 -26.53 -10.44 -19.97
C SER A 476 -27.44 -11.58 -19.50
N ASP A 477 -27.60 -11.80 -18.20
CA ASP A 477 -28.47 -12.85 -17.67
C ASP A 477 -29.94 -12.42 -17.71
N THR A 478 -30.62 -12.75 -18.79
CA THR A 478 -32.06 -12.50 -18.99
C THR A 478 -32.95 -13.35 -18.09
N GLY A 479 -32.44 -14.46 -17.55
CA GLY A 479 -33.19 -15.39 -16.69
C GLY A 479 -33.30 -14.97 -15.23
N LEU A 480 -32.69 -13.85 -14.82
CA LEU A 480 -32.61 -13.37 -13.42
C LEU A 480 -32.06 -14.42 -12.43
N ASN A 481 -31.24 -15.35 -12.93
CA ASN A 481 -30.62 -16.43 -12.17
C ASN A 481 -29.44 -15.92 -11.33
N LEU A 482 -28.78 -14.86 -11.80
CA LEU A 482 -27.67 -14.20 -11.14
C LEU A 482 -28.17 -12.92 -10.48
N ARG A 483 -27.96 -12.83 -9.16
CA ARG A 483 -28.26 -11.63 -8.37
C ARG A 483 -27.07 -11.30 -7.48
N PRO A 484 -26.71 -10.02 -7.31
CA PRO A 484 -25.66 -9.63 -6.37
C PRO A 484 -25.97 -10.15 -4.97
N ASN A 485 -24.95 -10.67 -4.28
CA ASN A 485 -25.10 -11.16 -2.91
C ASN A 485 -25.17 -10.00 -1.92
N TYR A 486 -26.35 -9.41 -1.75
CA TYR A 486 -26.54 -8.22 -0.90
C TYR A 486 -26.10 -8.44 0.55
N ILE A 487 -26.27 -9.66 1.07
CA ILE A 487 -25.82 -10.04 2.42
C ILE A 487 -24.30 -9.96 2.52
N TYR A 488 -23.57 -10.47 1.51
CA TYR A 488 -22.12 -10.34 1.44
C TYR A 488 -21.69 -8.86 1.41
N TYR A 489 -22.30 -8.04 0.55
CA TYR A 489 -21.96 -6.62 0.47
C TYR A 489 -22.21 -5.89 1.80
N ALA A 490 -23.34 -6.15 2.47
CA ALA A 490 -23.62 -5.58 3.78
C ALA A 490 -22.58 -6.05 4.83
N THR A 491 -22.44 -7.36 5.02
CA THR A 491 -21.71 -7.94 6.15
C THR A 491 -20.20 -7.99 5.97
N LYS A 492 -19.70 -7.96 4.72
CA LYS A 492 -18.28 -8.13 4.41
C LYS A 492 -17.65 -6.91 3.74
N ALA A 493 -18.42 -6.04 3.09
CA ALA A 493 -17.89 -4.81 2.49
C ALA A 493 -18.22 -3.57 3.34
N VAL A 494 -19.51 -3.31 3.60
CA VAL A 494 -19.98 -2.06 4.23
C VAL A 494 -19.73 -2.06 5.74
N LEU A 495 -20.31 -3.01 6.48
CA LEU A 495 -20.29 -3.01 7.94
C LEU A 495 -18.87 -3.12 8.51
N PRO A 496 -17.94 -3.94 7.98
CA PRO A 496 -16.57 -3.99 8.52
C PRO A 496 -15.80 -2.69 8.35
N ALA A 497 -16.06 -1.92 7.27
CA ALA A 497 -15.43 -0.63 7.04
C ALA A 497 -15.94 0.42 8.04
N LEU A 498 -17.25 0.45 8.29
CA LEU A 498 -17.85 1.29 9.32
C LEU A 498 -17.38 0.90 10.72
N ASN A 499 -17.51 -0.38 11.08
CA ASN A 499 -17.17 -0.89 12.42
C ASN A 499 -15.74 -0.51 12.82
N ARG A 500 -14.81 -0.56 11.85
CA ARG A 500 -13.41 -0.16 12.01
C ARG A 500 -13.21 1.27 12.54
N CYS A 501 -14.12 2.20 12.24
CA CYS A 501 -14.08 3.57 12.73
C CYS A 501 -14.98 3.75 13.95
N PHE A 502 -16.22 3.24 13.88
CA PHE A 502 -17.25 3.47 14.89
C PHE A 502 -17.07 2.64 16.17
N SER A 503 -16.37 1.51 16.12
CA SER A 503 -16.03 0.75 17.33
C SER A 503 -15.13 1.56 18.28
N LEU A 504 -14.35 2.51 17.75
CA LEU A 504 -13.53 3.44 18.55
C LEU A 504 -14.37 4.42 19.37
N LEU A 505 -15.66 4.55 19.04
CA LEU A 505 -16.65 5.33 19.77
C LEU A 505 -17.52 4.45 20.68
N GLY A 506 -17.23 3.15 20.78
CA GLY A 506 -18.07 2.18 21.50
C GLY A 506 -19.36 1.81 20.77
N VAL A 507 -19.48 2.11 19.48
CA VAL A 507 -20.69 1.88 18.69
C VAL A 507 -20.62 0.53 17.97
N ASP A 508 -21.56 -0.36 18.29
CA ASP A 508 -21.75 -1.63 17.54
C ASP A 508 -22.61 -1.41 16.29
N VAL A 509 -21.94 -1.21 15.16
CA VAL A 509 -22.57 -1.02 13.85
C VAL A 509 -23.20 -2.32 13.33
N MET A 510 -22.73 -3.49 13.77
CA MET A 510 -23.29 -4.78 13.33
C MET A 510 -24.72 -4.94 13.86
N SER A 511 -24.98 -4.49 15.10
CA SER A 511 -26.33 -4.51 15.68
C SER A 511 -27.37 -3.76 14.83
N TRP A 512 -26.95 -2.72 14.09
CA TRP A 512 -27.87 -1.93 13.26
C TRP A 512 -28.42 -2.76 12.10
N TYR A 513 -27.61 -3.65 11.53
CA TYR A 513 -28.04 -4.56 10.48
C TYR A 513 -28.99 -5.64 11.01
N HIS A 514 -28.70 -6.20 12.20
CA HIS A 514 -29.57 -7.21 12.82
C HIS A 514 -30.95 -6.66 13.20
N LYS A 515 -31.05 -5.37 13.52
CA LYS A 515 -32.30 -4.68 13.84
C LYS A 515 -33.10 -4.21 12.62
N LEU A 516 -32.60 -4.40 11.39
CA LEU A 516 -33.36 -4.03 10.20
C LEU A 516 -34.58 -4.94 10.03
N PRO A 517 -35.77 -4.38 9.71
CA PRO A 517 -36.93 -5.19 9.38
C PRO A 517 -36.59 -6.04 8.15
N ARG A 518 -36.63 -7.36 8.30
CA ARG A 518 -36.44 -8.29 7.18
C ARG A 518 -37.75 -8.39 6.41
N PRO A 519 -37.77 -8.14 5.09
CA PRO A 519 -38.96 -8.40 4.28
C PRO A 519 -39.36 -9.87 4.43
N SER A 520 -40.66 -10.14 4.60
CA SER A 520 -41.26 -11.48 4.74
C SER A 520 -40.94 -12.41 3.55
N THR A 521 -40.52 -11.85 2.41
CA THR A 521 -40.04 -12.57 1.22
C THR A 521 -38.68 -13.27 1.41
N LEU A 522 -37.93 -13.01 2.49
CA LEU A 522 -36.73 -13.79 2.83
C LEU A 522 -37.05 -15.07 3.64
N GLN A 523 -38.24 -15.18 4.23
CA GLN A 523 -38.69 -16.39 4.93
C GLN A 523 -39.09 -17.50 3.96
N SER A 524 -39.64 -17.16 2.78
CA SER A 524 -40.03 -18.14 1.76
C SER A 524 -38.84 -18.81 1.06
N TYR A 525 -37.67 -18.16 0.97
CA TYR A 525 -36.44 -18.80 0.47
C TYR A 525 -35.78 -19.77 1.48
N MET A 526 -36.19 -19.74 2.75
CA MET A 526 -35.70 -20.67 3.77
C MET A 526 -36.55 -21.95 3.89
N ALA A 527 -37.70 -22.01 3.21
CA ALA A 527 -38.70 -23.07 3.38
C ALA A 527 -39.11 -23.72 2.06
N ILE A 528 -38.17 -23.95 1.12
CA ILE A 528 -38.42 -24.83 -0.03
C ILE A 528 -37.64 -26.14 0.21
N PRO A 529 -38.30 -27.24 0.61
CA PRO A 529 -37.73 -28.55 0.42
C PRO A 529 -37.60 -28.77 -1.08
N LEU A 530 -36.37 -28.91 -1.58
CA LEU A 530 -36.13 -29.43 -2.93
C LEU A 530 -36.67 -30.86 -2.94
N ALA A 531 -37.88 -31.04 -3.48
CA ALA A 531 -38.39 -32.35 -3.84
C ALA A 531 -37.50 -32.90 -4.95
N VAL A 532 -36.53 -33.73 -4.58
CA VAL A 532 -35.76 -34.53 -5.53
C VAL A 532 -36.65 -35.72 -5.89
N SER A 533 -37.21 -35.70 -7.10
CA SER A 533 -37.81 -36.88 -7.71
C SER A 533 -36.70 -37.89 -8.03
N ASN A 534 -36.42 -38.81 -7.09
CA ASN A 534 -35.54 -39.94 -7.35
C ASN A 534 -36.37 -41.10 -7.92
N SER A 535 -36.38 -41.24 -9.24
CA SER A 535 -36.65 -42.50 -9.91
C SER A 535 -35.34 -43.27 -10.05
N THR A 536 -35.05 -44.19 -9.14
CA THR A 536 -34.28 -45.41 -9.41
C THR A 536 -34.41 -46.37 -8.23
N ARG A 537 -35.05 -47.51 -8.50
CA ARG A 537 -35.07 -48.71 -7.64
C ARG A 537 -33.64 -49.26 -7.52
N TYR A 538 -33.21 -49.64 -6.33
CA TYR A 538 -32.64 -50.97 -6.02
C TYR A 538 -32.70 -51.24 -4.50
N PRO A 539 -32.87 -52.50 -4.05
CA PRO A 539 -33.32 -52.83 -2.70
C PRO A 539 -32.18 -53.27 -1.76
N GLY A 540 -32.43 -53.18 -0.45
CA GLY A 540 -31.80 -54.05 0.55
C GLY A 540 -30.92 -53.35 1.59
N GLY A 541 -31.35 -53.40 2.86
CA GLY A 541 -30.51 -53.08 4.02
C GLY A 541 -31.33 -52.56 5.20
N VAL A 542 -31.65 -53.43 6.15
CA VAL A 542 -32.45 -53.18 7.37
C VAL A 542 -31.53 -52.97 8.59
N PHE A 543 -32.02 -52.20 9.58
CA PHE A 543 -31.71 -52.12 11.03
C PHE A 543 -30.93 -50.86 11.54
N PRO A 544 -31.12 -50.44 12.81
CA PRO A 544 -32.32 -49.85 13.44
C PRO A 544 -32.00 -48.51 14.20
N PRO A 545 -32.94 -47.85 14.92
CA PRO A 545 -32.77 -46.48 15.41
C PRO A 545 -32.31 -46.39 16.87
N THR A 546 -31.42 -45.45 17.22
CA THR A 546 -31.23 -45.04 18.62
C THR A 546 -30.77 -43.57 18.76
N GLY A 547 -31.45 -42.85 19.66
CA GLY A 547 -30.80 -41.96 20.61
C GLY A 547 -30.66 -40.49 20.25
N ALA A 548 -31.70 -39.70 20.52
CA ALA A 548 -31.57 -38.27 20.76
C ALA A 548 -30.79 -38.03 22.07
N THR A 549 -29.74 -37.20 22.01
CA THR A 549 -29.21 -36.49 23.19
C THR A 549 -28.90 -35.05 22.81
N GLU A 550 -29.45 -34.15 23.62
CA GLU A 550 -29.26 -32.71 23.55
C GLU A 550 -27.82 -32.33 23.91
N GLY A 551 -27.18 -31.56 23.04
CA GLY A 551 -25.86 -30.98 23.28
C GLY A 551 -25.69 -29.73 22.43
N ALA A 552 -25.94 -28.57 23.01
CA ALA A 552 -25.69 -27.28 22.35
C ALA A 552 -24.19 -27.11 22.08
N PRO A 553 -23.73 -26.83 20.84
CA PRO A 553 -22.33 -26.57 20.60
C PRO A 553 -22.01 -25.12 21.00
N SER A 554 -21.16 -24.98 22.02
CA SER A 554 -20.53 -23.72 22.42
C SER A 554 -19.72 -23.13 21.27
N ILE A 555 -20.00 -21.87 20.92
CA ILE A 555 -19.27 -21.11 19.90
C ILE A 555 -17.90 -20.69 20.45
N LEU A 556 -16.85 -21.41 20.09
CA LEU A 556 -15.47 -20.96 20.28
C LEU A 556 -15.14 -19.86 19.26
N VAL A 557 -15.14 -18.62 19.74
CA VAL A 557 -14.64 -17.44 19.01
C VAL A 557 -13.14 -17.59 18.81
N SER A 558 -12.69 -17.86 17.58
CA SER A 558 -11.25 -17.86 17.28
C SER A 558 -10.72 -16.43 17.35
N LYS A 559 -9.76 -16.18 18.24
CA LYS A 559 -9.00 -14.92 18.33
C LYS A 559 -8.38 -14.57 16.97
N GLY A 560 -8.53 -13.30 16.58
CA GLY A 560 -8.18 -12.78 15.26
C GLY A 560 -6.71 -12.97 14.89
N GLY A 561 -6.48 -13.71 13.82
CA GLY A 561 -5.27 -13.63 13.01
C GLY A 561 -5.58 -12.90 11.69
N MET A 562 -4.66 -12.08 11.19
CA MET A 562 -4.80 -11.42 9.89
C MET A 562 -4.91 -12.46 8.76
N SER A 563 -6.12 -12.72 8.27
CA SER A 563 -6.34 -13.54 7.09
C SER A 563 -5.92 -12.78 5.83
N THR A 564 -5.10 -13.38 4.97
CA THR A 564 -4.81 -12.82 3.64
C THR A 564 -6.06 -12.81 2.76
N ILE A 565 -6.14 -11.90 1.79
CA ILE A 565 -7.27 -11.84 0.85
C ILE A 565 -7.46 -13.17 0.11
N SER A 566 -6.38 -13.89 -0.22
CA SER A 566 -6.48 -15.22 -0.84
C SER A 566 -7.13 -16.25 0.10
N GLN A 567 -6.82 -16.21 1.40
CA GLN A 567 -7.45 -17.07 2.40
C GLN A 567 -8.94 -16.74 2.58
N TYR A 568 -9.28 -15.46 2.44
CA TYR A 568 -10.67 -15.00 2.47
C TYR A 568 -11.49 -15.57 1.30
N PHE A 569 -10.96 -15.53 0.06
CA PHE A 569 -11.65 -16.09 -1.10
C PHE A 569 -11.68 -17.62 -1.15
N SER A 570 -10.83 -18.30 -0.39
CA SER A 570 -10.88 -19.76 -0.18
C SER A 570 -11.79 -20.18 0.98
N SER A 571 -12.31 -19.24 1.77
CA SER A 571 -13.22 -19.57 2.87
C SER A 571 -14.61 -19.89 2.36
N SER A 572 -15.25 -20.90 2.96
CA SER A 572 -16.69 -21.11 2.88
C SER A 572 -17.34 -20.34 4.02
N SER A 573 -18.44 -19.64 3.74
CA SER A 573 -19.20 -18.91 4.76
C SER A 573 -20.59 -19.49 4.89
N CYS A 574 -21.01 -19.79 6.12
CA CYS A 574 -22.37 -20.23 6.40
C CYS A 574 -23.33 -19.06 6.21
N VAL A 575 -24.35 -19.25 5.37
CA VAL A 575 -25.36 -18.23 5.03
C VAL A 575 -26.26 -17.89 6.23
N LEU A 576 -26.37 -18.80 7.21
CA LEU A 576 -27.25 -18.68 8.37
C LEU A 576 -26.59 -17.99 9.57
N CYS A 577 -25.34 -18.34 9.89
CA CYS A 577 -24.65 -17.85 11.08
C CYS A 577 -23.42 -16.97 10.78
N GLY A 578 -23.02 -16.84 9.51
CA GLY A 578 -21.87 -16.02 9.12
C GLY A 578 -20.49 -16.58 9.49
N ALA A 579 -20.44 -17.81 10.04
CA ALA A 579 -19.19 -18.50 10.37
C ALA A 579 -18.38 -18.83 9.12
N ASN A 580 -17.07 -18.57 9.17
CA ASN A 580 -16.12 -18.86 8.10
C ASN A 580 -15.38 -20.17 8.39
N THR A 581 -15.38 -21.11 7.44
CA THR A 581 -14.54 -22.31 7.49
C THR A 581 -13.46 -22.20 6.41
N ILE A 582 -12.18 -22.32 6.79
CA ILE A 582 -11.09 -22.35 5.82
C ILE A 582 -10.94 -23.79 5.33
N VAL A 583 -11.18 -24.02 4.04
CA VAL A 583 -10.86 -25.31 3.42
C VAL A 583 -9.34 -25.38 3.24
N LYS A 584 -8.63 -26.03 4.18
CA LYS A 584 -7.23 -26.40 3.99
C LYS A 584 -7.19 -27.69 3.16
N THR A 585 -6.72 -27.61 1.92
CA THR A 585 -6.29 -28.80 1.17
C THR A 585 -4.90 -29.19 1.65
N THR A 586 -4.82 -30.09 2.61
CA THR A 586 -3.57 -30.77 2.96
C THR A 586 -3.30 -31.87 1.93
N ARG A 587 -2.16 -31.78 1.24
CA ARG A 587 -1.56 -32.91 0.53
C ARG A 587 -1.07 -33.91 1.57
N ASN A 588 -1.82 -34.98 1.82
CA ASN A 588 -1.32 -36.35 1.95
C ASN A 588 -2.45 -37.31 2.32
N LYS A 589 -2.42 -38.48 1.69
CA LYS A 589 -3.25 -39.64 2.00
C LYS A 589 -2.93 -40.13 3.41
N ASN A 590 -3.98 -40.33 4.21
CA ASN A 590 -4.16 -41.22 5.37
C ASN A 590 -4.84 -40.48 6.53
N ILE A 591 -6.03 -40.97 6.85
CA ILE A 591 -6.82 -40.57 8.01
C ILE A 591 -6.16 -41.20 9.24
N THR A 592 -5.76 -40.37 10.20
CA THR A 592 -5.53 -40.82 11.58
C THR A 592 -5.97 -39.68 12.50
N VAL A 593 -7.02 -39.96 13.28
CA VAL A 593 -7.53 -39.07 14.33
C VAL A 593 -6.58 -39.21 15.52
N VAL A 594 -6.02 -38.11 16.03
CA VAL A 594 -5.26 -38.14 17.28
C VAL A 594 -5.78 -37.03 18.20
N ASP A 595 -6.28 -37.46 19.35
CA ASP A 595 -6.76 -36.66 20.49
C ASP A 595 -5.59 -35.96 21.20
N ALA A 596 -5.83 -34.76 21.70
CA ALA A 596 -4.80 -33.89 22.27
C ALA A 596 -4.68 -34.08 23.80
N ARG A 597 -3.76 -34.93 24.26
CA ARG A 597 -3.21 -34.87 25.63
C ARG A 597 -1.72 -35.29 25.68
N GLY A 598 -0.86 -34.34 26.04
CA GLY A 598 0.27 -34.46 26.98
C GLY A 598 1.44 -35.45 26.78
N ALA A 599 2.65 -34.85 26.63
CA ALA A 599 3.96 -35.21 27.22
C ALA A 599 4.85 -36.35 26.65
N GLY A 600 6.15 -36.04 26.44
CA GLY A 600 7.26 -37.03 26.46
C GLY A 600 8.41 -36.94 25.42
N VAL A 601 9.41 -36.06 25.66
CA VAL A 601 10.90 -36.26 25.64
C VAL A 601 11.64 -37.18 24.58
N PHE A 602 12.47 -36.52 23.73
CA PHE A 602 13.83 -36.83 23.12
C PHE A 602 14.13 -38.10 22.23
N PRO A 603 15.28 -38.21 21.49
CA PRO A 603 15.52 -37.73 20.10
C PRO A 603 16.13 -38.80 19.14
N SER A 604 16.29 -38.51 17.82
CA SER A 604 17.50 -38.93 17.05
C SER A 604 17.52 -38.54 15.55
N LYS A 605 18.73 -38.12 15.13
CA LYS A 605 19.45 -38.36 13.86
C LYS A 605 19.02 -37.69 12.54
N SER A 606 19.73 -36.60 12.24
CA SER A 606 20.53 -36.34 11.01
C SER A 606 20.31 -37.22 9.76
N ALA A 607 19.98 -36.57 8.64
CA ALA A 607 20.49 -36.94 7.31
C ALA A 607 20.51 -35.72 6.38
N THR A 608 21.73 -35.36 5.97
CA THR A 608 22.09 -34.36 4.96
C THR A 608 21.94 -34.97 3.57
N ILE A 609 21.34 -34.27 2.60
CA ILE A 609 21.61 -34.51 1.17
C ILE A 609 21.79 -33.15 0.49
N ALA A 610 22.95 -33.01 -0.15
CA ALA A 610 23.45 -31.86 -0.87
C ALA A 610 23.51 -32.17 -2.37
N HIS A 611 23.27 -31.14 -3.19
CA HIS A 611 23.61 -30.98 -4.63
C HIS A 611 23.01 -32.03 -5.61
N ASP A 612 22.69 -31.75 -6.87
CA ASP A 612 23.30 -30.80 -7.78
C ASP A 612 22.40 -30.41 -8.96
N SER A 613 22.85 -29.35 -9.62
CA SER A 613 22.39 -28.66 -10.81
C SER A 613 22.57 -29.47 -12.10
N ALA A 614 21.66 -29.28 -13.07
CA ALA A 614 21.91 -29.04 -14.51
C ALA A 614 20.80 -29.66 -15.37
N GLY A 615 20.19 -28.82 -16.23
CA GLY A 615 19.40 -29.29 -17.36
C GLY A 615 20.29 -29.55 -18.58
N VAL A 616 19.75 -30.27 -19.56
CA VAL A 616 19.71 -29.92 -21.00
C VAL A 616 18.97 -31.05 -21.73
N TYR A 617 18.16 -30.62 -22.69
CA TYR A 617 17.32 -31.39 -23.61
C TYR A 617 18.08 -32.38 -24.49
N VAL A 618 17.51 -33.56 -24.76
CA VAL A 618 17.51 -34.17 -26.11
C VAL A 618 16.21 -34.96 -26.31
N THR A 619 15.42 -34.53 -27.30
CA THR A 619 14.41 -35.32 -28.01
C THR A 619 15.09 -36.05 -29.16
N THR A 620 14.89 -37.36 -29.31
CA THR A 620 14.40 -38.01 -30.55
C THR A 620 14.29 -39.52 -30.37
N SER A 621 13.12 -40.03 -30.76
CA SER A 621 12.77 -41.40 -31.10
C SER A 621 13.60 -41.96 -32.27
N ALA A 622 13.96 -43.25 -32.23
CA ALA A 622 13.54 -44.29 -33.20
C ALA A 622 14.55 -45.46 -33.33
N ILE A 623 14.07 -46.69 -33.05
CA ILE A 623 14.26 -47.97 -33.78
C ILE A 623 15.71 -48.47 -33.96
N GLY A 624 16.15 -49.68 -33.57
CA GLY A 624 15.53 -50.88 -33.00
C GLY A 624 16.59 -51.99 -32.90
N SER A 625 16.35 -52.99 -32.02
CA SER A 625 16.93 -54.35 -31.93
C SER A 625 18.46 -54.59 -32.06
N THR A 626 19.04 -55.27 -31.06
CA THR A 626 20.31 -56.06 -31.05
C THR A 626 21.60 -55.27 -31.37
N SER A 627 22.76 -55.41 -30.73
CA SER A 627 23.41 -56.43 -29.90
C SER A 627 24.51 -55.75 -29.07
N THR A 628 24.90 -56.44 -27.98
CA THR A 628 26.10 -56.29 -27.12
C THR A 628 26.31 -54.99 -26.35
#